data_AF-A0A2X3JQS2-F1
#
_entry.id   AF-A0A2X3JQS2-F1
#
_cell.length_a   1.000
_cell.length_b   1.000
_cell.length_c   1.000
_cell.angle_alpha   90.00
_cell.angle_beta   90.00
_cell.angle_gamma   90.00
#
_symmetry.space_group_name_H-M   'P 1'
#
loop_
_entity.id
_entity.type
_entity.pdbx_description
1 polymer ?
#
loop_
_entity_poly.entity_id
_entity_poly.type
_entity_poly.pdbx_seq_one_letter_code
_entity_poly.pdbx_strand_id
1 'polypeptide(L)'
;MDGKNRAASSYLSPGNPPADKEQNDPLAQVFHNACSYNFFAMAELLHRLAKGEKGTPELSLRDDPAQETLRFSADASLAFPCSDISALKRDTSGAFRMTTTFMGLQGSQSPLPGYYLDHLAWKAVHEQSPVGDFLDMFSHRLTQFVWHIWRKYRYHISFRNGGVDAFSQRMYSLVGLGHRQLRDKLAINHSKMLAYSGILANPGRSPEIICGLVSHCFDLSEVTLQKLATSQGGY
;
A
#
# COMPACT_ATOMS: atom_id res chain seq x y z
N MET A 1 67.19 -41.39 -28.48
CA MET A 1 66.58 -40.76 -29.67
C MET A 1 65.20 -41.39 -29.78
N ASP A 2 64.10 -40.74 -29.43
CA ASP A 2 63.57 -39.51 -30.00
C ASP A 2 62.69 -38.79 -28.96
N GLY A 3 62.81 -37.47 -28.91
CA GLY A 3 61.93 -36.62 -28.11
C GLY A 3 60.71 -36.21 -28.93
N LYS A 4 59.52 -36.23 -28.30
CA LYS A 4 58.39 -35.40 -28.73
C LYS A 4 57.55 -35.00 -27.52
N ASN A 5 57.61 -33.71 -27.23
CA ASN A 5 56.72 -32.95 -26.36
C ASN A 5 55.24 -33.21 -26.69
N ARG A 6 54.36 -33.26 -25.67
CA ARG A 6 53.38 -32.17 -25.42
C ARG A 6 52.37 -32.50 -24.31
N ALA A 7 52.13 -31.43 -23.54
CA ALA A 7 50.87 -31.01 -22.91
C ALA A 7 50.39 -31.77 -21.67
N ALA A 8 50.56 -31.09 -20.53
CA ALA A 8 49.78 -31.28 -19.32
C ALA A 8 48.28 -31.11 -19.63
N SER A 9 47.49 -32.13 -19.32
CA SER A 9 46.03 -32.04 -19.31
C SER A 9 45.59 -31.74 -17.87
N SER A 10 45.31 -30.45 -17.62
CA SER A 10 44.68 -29.97 -16.40
C SER A 10 43.29 -30.58 -16.24
N TYR A 11 42.99 -31.04 -15.02
CA TYR A 11 41.73 -31.61 -14.55
C TYR A 11 40.49 -30.86 -15.08
N LEU A 12 39.61 -31.59 -15.78
CA LEU A 12 38.21 -31.19 -15.95
C LEU A 12 37.48 -31.43 -14.62
N SER A 13 37.10 -30.37 -13.93
CA SER A 13 36.00 -30.41 -12.95
C SER A 13 34.66 -30.41 -13.69
N PRO A 14 33.65 -31.18 -13.25
CA PRO A 14 32.30 -31.08 -13.78
C PRO A 14 31.73 -29.70 -13.46
N GLY A 15 31.17 -29.04 -14.47
CA GLY A 15 30.57 -27.72 -14.34
C GLY A 15 29.44 -27.73 -13.31
N ASN A 16 29.54 -26.82 -12.34
CA ASN A 16 28.40 -26.41 -11.53
C ASN A 16 27.24 -26.01 -12.46
N PRO A 17 26.01 -26.49 -12.25
CA PRO A 17 24.84 -25.85 -12.83
C PRO A 17 24.75 -24.41 -12.28
N PRO A 18 24.18 -23.46 -13.04
CA PRO A 18 24.06 -22.07 -12.59
C PRO A 18 23.05 -22.01 -11.43
N ALA A 19 23.55 -22.06 -10.21
CA ALA A 19 22.80 -21.71 -9.02
C ALA A 19 22.64 -20.18 -8.93
N ASP A 20 21.43 -19.77 -8.55
CA ASP A 20 21.15 -18.56 -7.78
C ASP A 20 21.17 -17.20 -8.48
N LYS A 21 20.33 -17.03 -9.52
CA LYS A 21 19.78 -15.70 -9.85
C LYS A 21 18.33 -15.50 -9.43
N GLU A 22 17.57 -16.57 -9.16
CA GLU A 22 16.19 -16.48 -8.68
C GLU A 22 16.07 -16.42 -7.14
N GLN A 23 17.13 -16.80 -6.41
CA GLN A 23 17.10 -16.93 -4.94
C GLN A 23 17.20 -15.59 -4.18
N ASN A 24 17.58 -14.50 -4.87
CA ASN A 24 17.78 -13.17 -4.29
C ASN A 24 16.79 -12.11 -4.81
N ASP A 25 15.64 -12.53 -5.34
CA ASP A 25 14.54 -11.59 -5.53
C ASP A 25 13.83 -11.38 -4.18
N PRO A 26 13.89 -10.19 -3.56
CA PRO A 26 13.19 -9.91 -2.30
C PRO A 26 11.69 -10.20 -2.41
N LEU A 27 11.10 -10.13 -3.60
CA LEU A 27 9.71 -10.49 -3.83
C LEU A 27 9.47 -11.99 -3.65
N ALA A 28 10.38 -12.85 -4.11
CA ALA A 28 10.28 -14.31 -3.95
C ALA A 28 10.28 -14.73 -2.47
N GLN A 29 11.09 -14.07 -1.64
CA GLN A 29 11.11 -14.31 -0.19
C GLN A 29 9.81 -13.82 0.50
N VAL A 30 9.26 -12.68 0.05
CA VAL A 30 7.98 -12.16 0.54
C VAL A 30 6.82 -13.10 0.18
N PHE A 31 6.84 -13.71 -1.01
CA PHE A 31 5.84 -14.71 -1.40
C PHE A 31 5.92 -15.97 -0.54
N HIS A 32 7.13 -16.44 -0.20
CA HIS A 32 7.32 -17.62 0.64
C HIS A 32 6.86 -17.39 2.09
N ASN A 33 7.07 -16.19 2.62
CA ASN A 33 6.74 -15.83 4.01
C ASN A 33 5.42 -15.05 4.15
N ALA A 34 4.55 -15.04 3.12
CA ALA A 34 3.35 -14.21 3.10
C ALA A 34 2.44 -14.41 4.33
N CYS A 35 2.39 -15.63 4.88
CA CYS A 35 1.58 -15.96 6.05
C CYS A 35 2.05 -15.27 7.35
N SER A 36 3.28 -14.78 7.42
CA SER A 36 3.79 -14.05 8.58
C SER A 36 3.38 -12.57 8.62
N TYR A 37 2.81 -12.06 7.52
CA TYR A 37 2.47 -10.65 7.38
C TYR A 37 1.00 -10.38 7.67
N ASN A 38 0.72 -9.16 8.13
CA ASN A 38 -0.65 -8.66 8.24
C ASN A 38 -1.24 -8.40 6.84
N PHE A 39 -2.52 -8.74 6.66
CA PHE A 39 -3.25 -8.54 5.42
C PHE A 39 -3.12 -7.13 4.84
N PHE A 40 -3.38 -6.11 5.66
CA PHE A 40 -3.44 -4.74 5.16
C PHE A 40 -2.07 -4.22 4.72
N ALA A 41 -1.03 -4.56 5.47
CA ALA A 41 0.35 -4.20 5.12
C ALA A 41 0.77 -4.88 3.81
N MET A 42 0.45 -6.17 3.64
CA MET A 42 0.75 -6.90 2.41
C MET A 42 -0.03 -6.36 1.21
N ALA A 43 -1.34 -6.14 1.36
CA ALA A 43 -2.17 -5.59 0.28
C ALA A 43 -1.71 -4.20 -0.14
N GLU A 44 -1.32 -3.35 0.80
CA GLU A 44 -0.73 -2.02 0.52
C GLU A 44 0.62 -2.12 -0.20
N LEU A 45 1.48 -3.06 0.20
CA LEU A 45 2.78 -3.29 -0.44
C LEU A 45 2.60 -3.77 -1.90
N LEU A 46 1.73 -4.76 -2.12
CA LEU A 46 1.41 -5.25 -3.46
C LEU A 46 0.79 -4.16 -4.33
N HIS A 47 -0.08 -3.33 -3.75
CA HIS A 47 -0.64 -2.18 -4.45
C HIS A 47 0.43 -1.17 -4.88
N ARG A 48 1.43 -0.89 -4.03
CA ARG A 48 2.54 0.02 -4.37
C ARG A 48 3.45 -0.55 -5.44
N LEU A 49 3.73 -1.86 -5.40
CA LEU A 49 4.52 -2.55 -6.41
C LEU A 49 3.82 -2.55 -7.77
N ALA A 50 2.51 -2.88 -7.79
CA ALA A 50 1.70 -2.86 -9.00
C ALA A 50 1.70 -1.48 -9.68
N LYS A 51 1.66 -0.40 -8.90
CA LYS A 51 1.72 0.98 -9.41
C LYS A 51 3.10 1.34 -10.02
N GLY A 52 4.17 0.68 -9.60
CA GLY A 52 5.53 0.93 -10.07
C GLY A 52 5.88 0.21 -11.37
N GLU A 53 5.36 -1.00 -11.59
CA GLU A 53 5.73 -1.83 -12.76
C GLU A 53 5.05 -1.39 -14.06
N LYS A 54 3.79 -0.95 -13.99
CA LYS A 54 3.01 -0.46 -15.13
C LYS A 54 2.12 0.66 -14.60
N GLY A 55 1.73 1.62 -15.43
CA GLY A 55 0.68 2.60 -15.09
C GLY A 55 -0.70 1.95 -14.93
N THR A 56 -0.75 0.75 -14.35
CA THR A 56 -1.91 -0.10 -14.14
C THR A 56 -2.92 0.61 -13.26
N PRO A 57 -4.22 0.37 -13.53
CA PRO A 57 -5.30 1.00 -12.80
C PRO A 57 -5.16 0.71 -11.30
N GLU A 58 -5.46 1.73 -10.50
CA GLU A 58 -5.56 1.61 -9.05
C GLU A 58 -6.52 0.46 -8.73
N LEU A 59 -6.25 -0.36 -7.70
CA LEU A 59 -7.28 -1.25 -7.14
C LEU A 59 -8.55 -0.42 -6.94
N SER A 60 -9.55 -0.65 -7.76
CA SER A 60 -10.71 0.22 -7.94
C SER A 60 -11.95 -0.63 -7.86
N LEU A 61 -12.87 -0.23 -7.00
CA LEU A 61 -14.17 -0.87 -6.86
C LEU A 61 -15.08 -0.68 -8.09
N ARG A 62 -14.63 0.10 -9.09
CA ARG A 62 -15.38 0.41 -10.31
C ARG A 62 -14.89 -0.35 -11.53
N ASP A 63 -13.72 -0.97 -11.44
CA ASP A 63 -13.08 -1.60 -12.58
C ASP A 63 -13.52 -3.07 -12.68
N ASP A 64 -13.41 -3.62 -13.89
CA ASP A 64 -13.68 -5.03 -14.13
C ASP A 64 -12.68 -5.89 -13.33
N PRO A 65 -13.13 -6.92 -12.56
CA PRO A 65 -12.24 -7.83 -11.84
C PRO A 65 -11.13 -8.44 -12.72
N ALA A 66 -11.36 -8.55 -14.02
CA ALA A 66 -10.39 -9.04 -14.98
C ALA A 66 -9.13 -8.15 -15.07
N GLN A 67 -9.29 -6.83 -14.87
CA GLN A 67 -8.23 -5.82 -15.01
C GLN A 67 -7.46 -5.56 -13.71
N GLU A 68 -7.89 -6.18 -12.61
CA GLU A 68 -7.31 -5.93 -11.29
C GLU A 68 -6.01 -6.71 -11.09
N THR A 69 -5.00 -6.01 -10.57
CA THR A 69 -3.67 -6.59 -10.32
C THR A 69 -3.63 -7.46 -9.06
N LEU A 70 -4.61 -7.32 -8.16
CA LEU A 70 -4.69 -8.08 -6.91
C LEU A 70 -6.09 -8.64 -6.72
N ARG A 71 -6.17 -9.97 -6.70
CA ARG A 71 -7.37 -10.74 -6.43
C ARG A 71 -7.29 -11.33 -5.03
N PHE A 72 -8.40 -11.28 -4.33
CA PHE A 72 -8.55 -11.86 -3.01
C PHE A 72 -9.40 -13.12 -3.14
N SER A 73 -9.05 -14.14 -2.39
CA SER A 73 -9.79 -15.40 -2.31
C SER A 73 -9.96 -15.81 -0.86
N ALA A 74 -11.06 -16.45 -0.51
CA ALA A 74 -11.30 -16.97 0.82
C ALA A 74 -10.71 -18.38 0.96
N ASP A 75 -10.01 -18.64 2.07
CA ASP A 75 -9.56 -19.98 2.42
C ASP A 75 -10.78 -20.89 2.72
N ALA A 76 -10.81 -22.08 2.12
CA ALA A 76 -11.86 -23.06 2.36
C ALA A 76 -11.60 -23.94 3.60
N SER A 77 -10.42 -23.82 4.23
CA SER A 77 -10.06 -24.59 5.41
C SER A 77 -10.99 -24.31 6.59
N LEU A 78 -11.45 -25.37 7.25
CA LEU A 78 -12.22 -25.32 8.49
C LEU A 78 -11.33 -25.28 9.74
N ALA A 79 -10.01 -25.37 9.56
CA ALA A 79 -9.08 -25.23 10.66
C ALA A 79 -9.10 -23.80 11.21
N PHE A 80 -8.70 -23.66 12.48
CA PHE A 80 -8.48 -22.35 13.06
C PHE A 80 -7.31 -21.66 12.35
N PRO A 81 -7.48 -20.41 11.87
CA PRO A 81 -6.44 -19.75 11.09
C PRO A 81 -5.29 -19.28 11.98
N CYS A 82 -4.06 -19.49 11.52
CA CYS A 82 -2.85 -19.02 12.21
C CYS A 82 -2.47 -17.58 11.86
N SER A 83 -3.00 -17.06 10.75
CA SER A 83 -2.64 -15.76 10.15
C SER A 83 -3.77 -15.25 9.26
N ASP A 84 -3.78 -13.94 8.98
CA ASP A 84 -4.76 -13.29 8.09
C ASP A 84 -4.65 -13.79 6.63
N ILE A 85 -3.43 -14.17 6.22
CA ILE A 85 -3.10 -14.65 4.89
C ILE A 85 -2.69 -16.12 5.01
N SER A 86 -3.29 -17.01 4.22
CA SER A 86 -2.89 -18.43 4.13
C SER A 86 -2.05 -18.74 2.91
N ALA A 87 -2.19 -17.98 1.81
CA ALA A 87 -1.36 -18.12 0.63
C ALA A 87 -1.26 -16.82 -0.16
N LEU A 88 -0.14 -16.63 -0.85
CA LEU A 88 0.03 -15.58 -1.85
C LEU A 88 0.71 -16.19 -3.08
N LYS A 89 0.06 -16.06 -4.23
CA LYS A 89 0.53 -16.60 -5.51
C LYS A 89 0.53 -15.51 -6.57
N ARG A 90 1.43 -15.62 -7.54
CA ARG A 90 1.39 -14.80 -8.76
C ARG A 90 0.89 -15.67 -9.91
N ASP A 91 -0.11 -15.18 -10.63
CA ASP A 91 -0.63 -15.84 -11.83
C ASP A 91 0.31 -15.59 -13.03
N THR A 92 0.17 -16.43 -14.05
CA THR A 92 0.86 -16.31 -15.36
C THR A 92 0.59 -14.98 -16.05
N SER A 93 -0.58 -14.38 -15.80
CA SER A 93 -0.94 -13.02 -16.25
C SER A 93 -0.18 -11.90 -15.54
N GLY A 94 0.55 -12.22 -14.45
CA GLY A 94 1.26 -11.28 -13.60
C GLY A 94 0.42 -10.73 -12.42
N ALA A 95 -0.86 -11.08 -12.34
CA ALA A 95 -1.74 -10.67 -11.24
C ALA A 95 -1.45 -11.46 -9.95
N PHE A 96 -1.59 -10.80 -8.81
CA PHE A 96 -1.45 -11.42 -7.50
C PHE A 96 -2.77 -12.03 -7.04
N ARG A 97 -2.73 -13.25 -6.50
CA ARG A 97 -3.84 -13.90 -5.82
C ARG A 97 -3.46 -14.10 -4.37
N MET A 98 -4.16 -13.42 -3.47
CA MET A 98 -4.00 -13.54 -2.04
C MET A 98 -5.17 -14.34 -1.47
N THR A 99 -4.87 -15.40 -0.72
CA THR A 99 -5.88 -16.18 0.01
C THR A 99 -5.93 -15.71 1.45
N THR A 100 -7.08 -15.22 1.87
CA THR A 100 -7.35 -14.69 3.19
C THR A 100 -8.16 -15.67 4.01
N THR A 101 -7.87 -15.74 5.30
CA THR A 101 -8.55 -16.64 6.25
C THR A 101 -9.75 -15.99 6.95
N PHE A 102 -9.98 -14.72 6.69
CA PHE A 102 -11.04 -13.90 7.27
C PHE A 102 -11.91 -13.30 6.16
N MET A 103 -13.12 -12.86 6.52
CA MET A 103 -14.09 -12.21 5.61
C MET A 103 -14.47 -13.04 4.38
N GLY A 104 -14.35 -14.38 4.50
CA GLY A 104 -14.76 -15.33 3.48
C GLY A 104 -16.18 -15.85 3.69
N LEU A 105 -16.87 -16.16 2.59
CA LEU A 105 -18.11 -16.95 2.59
C LEU A 105 -17.84 -18.46 2.61
N GLN A 106 -16.58 -18.87 2.67
CA GLN A 106 -16.13 -20.24 2.91
C GLN A 106 -15.06 -20.25 4.01
N GLY A 107 -14.75 -21.44 4.51
CA GLY A 107 -13.79 -21.64 5.59
C GLY A 107 -14.36 -21.43 6.99
N SER A 108 -13.49 -21.48 7.99
CA SER A 108 -13.85 -21.51 9.41
C SER A 108 -14.56 -20.27 9.94
N GLN A 109 -14.43 -19.12 9.27
CA GLN A 109 -15.06 -17.85 9.67
C GLN A 109 -16.31 -17.51 8.85
N SER A 110 -16.80 -18.44 8.02
CA SER A 110 -17.96 -18.19 7.18
C SER A 110 -19.27 -18.17 7.97
N PRO A 111 -20.22 -17.28 7.61
CA PRO A 111 -21.56 -17.27 8.20
C PRO A 111 -22.47 -18.39 7.65
N LEU A 112 -22.01 -19.16 6.65
CA LEU A 112 -22.83 -20.21 6.05
C LEU A 112 -23.01 -21.41 7.00
N PRO A 113 -24.12 -22.15 6.89
CA PRO A 113 -24.32 -23.38 7.64
C PRO A 113 -23.19 -24.40 7.41
N GLY A 114 -22.80 -25.12 8.47
CA GLY A 114 -21.66 -26.04 8.46
C GLY A 114 -21.71 -27.10 7.36
N TYR A 115 -22.89 -27.62 6.99
CA TYR A 115 -23.01 -28.62 5.93
C TYR A 115 -22.59 -28.10 4.54
N TYR A 116 -22.75 -26.80 4.26
CA TYR A 116 -22.20 -26.21 3.04
C TYR A 116 -20.67 -26.11 3.14
N LEU A 117 -20.16 -25.74 4.31
CA LEU A 117 -18.73 -25.55 4.55
C LEU A 117 -17.96 -26.86 4.47
N ASP A 118 -18.48 -27.95 5.05
CA ASP A 118 -17.88 -29.29 4.95
C ASP A 118 -17.77 -29.75 3.50
N HIS A 119 -18.84 -29.54 2.72
CA HIS A 119 -18.84 -29.89 1.30
C HIS A 119 -17.88 -29.01 0.48
N LEU A 120 -17.81 -27.70 0.76
CA LEU A 120 -16.86 -26.78 0.12
C LEU A 120 -15.41 -27.12 0.47
N ALA A 121 -15.12 -27.42 1.73
CA ALA A 121 -13.79 -27.80 2.21
C ALA A 121 -13.36 -29.14 1.61
N TRP A 122 -14.25 -30.14 1.58
CA TRP A 122 -13.97 -31.44 0.96
C TRP A 122 -13.68 -31.28 -0.54
N LYS A 123 -14.49 -30.48 -1.25
CA LYS A 123 -14.26 -30.19 -2.67
C LYS A 123 -12.95 -29.46 -2.89
N ALA A 124 -12.62 -28.43 -2.11
CA ALA A 124 -11.39 -27.67 -2.27
C ALA A 124 -10.11 -28.53 -2.24
N VAL A 125 -10.14 -29.69 -1.55
CA VAL A 125 -9.02 -30.64 -1.48
C VAL A 125 -8.99 -31.60 -2.69
N HIS A 126 -10.15 -32.00 -3.23
CA HIS A 126 -10.25 -33.09 -4.21
C HIS A 126 -10.58 -32.63 -5.64
N GLU A 127 -11.28 -31.50 -5.81
CA GLU A 127 -11.82 -31.01 -7.08
C GLU A 127 -11.85 -29.47 -7.13
N GLN A 128 -12.07 -28.89 -8.32
CA GLN A 128 -12.47 -27.48 -8.40
C GLN A 128 -13.92 -27.35 -7.90
N SER A 129 -14.20 -26.31 -7.11
CA SER A 129 -15.53 -26.04 -6.57
C SER A 129 -16.15 -24.84 -7.28
N PRO A 130 -17.01 -25.03 -8.29
CA PRO A 130 -17.68 -23.91 -8.98
C PRO A 130 -18.49 -23.03 -8.02
N VAL A 131 -19.05 -23.65 -6.96
CA VAL A 131 -19.76 -22.93 -5.90
C VAL A 131 -18.78 -22.11 -5.05
N GLY A 132 -17.61 -22.67 -4.73
CA GLY A 132 -16.54 -21.95 -4.05
C GLY A 132 -16.08 -20.74 -4.85
N ASP A 133 -15.81 -20.91 -6.15
CA ASP A 133 -15.40 -19.83 -7.05
C ASP A 133 -16.48 -18.74 -7.17
N PHE A 134 -17.75 -19.12 -7.20
CA PHE A 134 -18.87 -18.19 -7.17
C PHE A 134 -18.91 -17.38 -5.87
N LEU A 135 -18.77 -18.03 -4.71
CA LEU A 135 -18.70 -17.36 -3.41
C LEU A 135 -17.44 -16.49 -3.27
N ASP A 136 -16.37 -16.88 -3.94
CA ASP A 136 -15.11 -16.14 -3.96
C ASP A 136 -15.28 -14.78 -4.64
N MET A 137 -16.13 -14.66 -5.66
CA MET A 137 -16.45 -13.38 -6.29
C MET A 137 -17.00 -12.34 -5.28
N PHE A 138 -17.86 -12.77 -4.35
CA PHE A 138 -18.39 -11.89 -3.31
C PHE A 138 -17.36 -11.61 -2.22
N SER A 139 -16.64 -12.64 -1.78
CA SER A 139 -15.58 -12.54 -0.77
C SER A 139 -14.48 -11.58 -1.24
N HIS A 140 -14.13 -11.65 -2.52
CA HIS A 140 -13.17 -10.77 -3.16
C HIS A 140 -13.58 -9.30 -3.07
N ARG A 141 -14.81 -8.96 -3.49
CA ARG A 141 -15.33 -7.58 -3.43
C ARG A 141 -15.48 -7.09 -1.99
N LEU A 142 -15.96 -7.93 -1.08
CA LEU A 142 -16.07 -7.59 0.34
C LEU A 142 -14.70 -7.24 0.94
N THR A 143 -13.69 -8.07 0.65
CA THR A 143 -12.32 -7.87 1.11
C THR A 143 -11.72 -6.58 0.55
N GLN A 144 -11.99 -6.25 -0.71
CA GLN A 144 -11.61 -4.96 -1.30
C GLN A 144 -12.23 -3.78 -0.55
N PHE A 145 -13.53 -3.83 -0.23
CA PHE A 145 -14.17 -2.76 0.55
C PHE A 145 -13.49 -2.57 1.90
N VAL A 146 -13.18 -3.66 2.62
CA VAL A 146 -12.49 -3.61 3.92
C VAL A 146 -11.12 -2.94 3.77
N TRP A 147 -10.34 -3.33 2.76
CA TRP A 147 -9.05 -2.71 2.47
C TRP A 147 -9.17 -1.21 2.13
N HIS A 148 -10.13 -0.82 1.28
CA HIS A 148 -10.39 0.57 0.93
C HIS A 148 -10.82 1.42 2.12
N ILE A 149 -11.68 0.89 2.99
CA ILE A 149 -12.09 1.56 4.23
C ILE A 149 -10.87 1.74 5.13
N TRP A 150 -10.09 0.69 5.34
CA TRP A 150 -8.87 0.74 6.14
C TRP A 150 -7.89 1.81 5.67
N ARG A 151 -7.72 1.95 4.34
CA ARG A 151 -6.87 2.95 3.70
C ARG A 151 -7.43 4.37 3.83
N LYS A 152 -8.74 4.54 3.61
CA LYS A 152 -9.44 5.83 3.67
C LYS A 152 -9.28 6.54 5.01
N TYR A 153 -9.29 5.80 6.12
CA TYR A 153 -9.17 6.36 7.46
C TYR A 153 -7.72 6.44 7.99
N ARG A 154 -6.72 6.00 7.21
CA ARG A 154 -5.30 6.09 7.56
C ARG A 154 -4.58 7.12 6.72
N TYR A 155 -4.53 8.34 7.23
CA TYR A 155 -3.92 9.47 6.52
C TYR A 155 -2.45 9.22 6.13
N HIS A 156 -1.63 8.65 7.02
CA HIS A 156 -0.22 8.37 6.75
C HIS A 156 0.03 7.42 5.56
N ILE A 157 -0.96 6.60 5.19
CA ILE A 157 -0.88 5.65 4.07
C ILE A 157 -1.33 6.32 2.78
N SER A 158 -2.40 7.12 2.87
CA SER A 158 -2.98 7.81 1.72
C SER A 158 -2.26 9.11 1.35
N PHE A 159 -1.44 9.65 2.27
CA PHE A 159 -0.71 10.90 2.07
C PHE A 159 0.22 10.79 0.87
N ARG A 160 0.10 11.76 -0.03
CA ARG A 160 0.99 11.90 -1.18
C ARG A 160 1.76 13.20 -1.04
N ASN A 161 3.06 13.18 -1.34
CA ASN A 161 3.91 14.36 -1.30
C ASN A 161 3.25 15.55 -2.02
N GLY A 162 3.28 16.73 -1.38
CA GLY A 162 2.54 17.91 -1.81
C GLY A 162 1.08 17.99 -1.34
N GLY A 163 0.56 16.99 -0.63
CA GLY A 163 -0.83 16.96 -0.16
C GLY A 163 -1.83 16.89 -1.30
N VAL A 164 -1.49 16.16 -2.36
CA VAL A 164 -2.36 15.99 -3.54
C VAL A 164 -3.50 15.00 -3.31
N ASP A 165 -3.48 14.27 -2.18
CA ASP A 165 -4.55 13.35 -1.81
C ASP A 165 -5.83 14.08 -1.38
N ALA A 166 -6.97 13.41 -1.57
CA ALA A 166 -8.28 14.00 -1.33
C ALA A 166 -8.49 14.46 0.13
N PHE A 167 -7.78 13.86 1.09
CA PHE A 167 -7.88 14.28 2.49
C PHE A 167 -7.08 15.57 2.74
N SER A 168 -5.81 15.64 2.33
CA SER A 168 -5.01 16.86 2.38
C SER A 168 -5.67 18.02 1.63
N GLN A 169 -6.32 17.74 0.49
CA GLN A 169 -7.08 18.74 -0.24
C GLN A 169 -8.20 19.38 0.59
N ARG A 170 -8.89 18.59 1.42
CA ARG A 170 -9.89 19.09 2.37
C ARG A 170 -9.23 19.84 3.52
N MET A 171 -8.07 19.38 3.98
CA MET A 171 -7.34 20.05 5.05
C MET A 171 -6.87 21.44 4.66
N TYR A 172 -6.49 21.67 3.40
CA TYR A 172 -6.15 22.99 2.91
C TYR A 172 -7.31 24.00 3.03
N SER A 173 -8.56 23.56 2.97
CA SER A 173 -9.72 24.43 3.14
C SER A 173 -9.79 25.04 4.55
N LEU A 174 -9.25 24.35 5.59
CA LEU A 174 -9.20 24.92 6.95
C LEU A 174 -8.25 26.11 7.07
N VAL A 175 -7.25 26.19 6.18
CA VAL A 175 -6.25 27.26 6.18
C VAL A 175 -6.61 28.36 5.16
N GLY A 176 -7.77 28.26 4.52
CA GLY A 176 -8.18 29.17 3.43
C GLY A 176 -7.51 28.89 2.08
N LEU A 177 -6.79 27.76 1.95
CA LEU A 177 -6.11 27.31 0.72
C LEU A 177 -6.90 26.24 -0.05
N GLY A 178 -8.23 26.22 0.12
CA GLY A 178 -9.09 25.21 -0.52
C GLY A 178 -9.08 25.27 -2.05
N HIS A 179 -8.96 26.46 -2.63
CA HIS A 179 -8.94 26.63 -4.08
C HIS A 179 -7.53 26.41 -4.65
N ARG A 180 -7.43 25.52 -5.64
CA ARG A 180 -6.15 25.21 -6.32
C ARG A 180 -5.50 26.45 -6.95
N GLN A 181 -6.27 27.33 -7.57
CA GLN A 181 -5.76 28.56 -8.19
C GLN A 181 -5.10 29.53 -7.18
N LEU A 182 -5.58 29.56 -5.93
CA LEU A 182 -4.96 30.38 -4.87
C LEU A 182 -3.62 29.79 -4.45
N ARG A 183 -3.58 28.46 -4.32
CA ARG A 183 -2.35 27.73 -4.01
C ARG A 183 -1.30 27.90 -5.10
N ASP A 184 -1.69 27.79 -6.36
CA ASP A 184 -0.76 27.92 -7.50
C ASP A 184 -0.12 29.32 -7.58
N LYS A 185 -0.77 30.36 -7.02
CA LYS A 185 -0.21 31.73 -6.92
C LYS A 185 0.79 31.88 -5.77
N LEU A 186 0.74 31.02 -4.75
CA LEU A 186 1.66 31.05 -3.62
C LEU A 186 2.86 30.16 -3.91
N ALA A 187 4.04 30.77 -4.09
CA ALA A 187 5.33 30.10 -4.21
C ALA A 187 5.83 29.58 -2.84
N ILE A 188 4.99 28.85 -2.10
CA ILE A 188 5.28 28.30 -0.77
C ILE A 188 5.05 26.80 -0.82
N ASN A 189 5.82 26.04 -0.05
CA ASN A 189 5.55 24.63 0.14
C ASN A 189 4.24 24.45 0.95
N HIS A 190 3.12 24.26 0.25
CA HIS A 190 1.80 24.13 0.89
C HIS A 190 1.75 22.94 1.86
N SER A 191 2.51 21.87 1.60
CA SER A 191 2.51 20.69 2.48
C SER A 191 3.02 21.01 3.89
N LYS A 192 3.94 21.98 4.03
CA LYS A 192 4.39 22.46 5.35
C LYS A 192 3.29 23.19 6.12
N MET A 193 2.35 23.81 5.42
CA MET A 193 1.20 24.48 6.05
C MET A 193 0.18 23.48 6.62
N LEU A 194 0.15 22.24 6.13
CA LEU A 194 -0.71 21.20 6.69
C LEU A 194 -0.36 20.88 8.15
N ALA A 195 0.92 20.99 8.53
CA ALA A 195 1.34 20.81 9.93
C ALA A 195 0.73 21.85 10.87
N TYR A 196 0.43 23.05 10.36
CA TYR A 196 -0.18 24.14 11.11
C TYR A 196 -1.69 24.26 10.90
N SER A 197 -2.34 23.35 10.17
CA SER A 197 -3.73 23.54 9.74
C SER A 197 -4.71 23.69 10.91
N GLY A 198 -4.47 22.96 12.01
CA GLY A 198 -5.30 23.07 13.22
C GLY A 198 -5.14 24.41 13.93
N ILE A 199 -3.92 24.95 13.96
CA ILE A 199 -3.64 26.23 14.61
C ILE A 199 -4.18 27.39 13.75
N LEU A 200 -3.97 27.33 12.43
CA LEU A 200 -4.41 28.37 11.49
C LEU A 200 -5.92 28.41 11.26
N ALA A 201 -6.63 27.33 11.60
CA ALA A 201 -8.09 27.30 11.58
C ALA A 201 -8.69 28.21 12.66
N ASN A 202 -7.95 28.53 13.73
CA ASN A 202 -8.40 29.44 14.76
C ASN A 202 -8.21 30.91 14.31
N PRO A 203 -9.20 31.81 14.50
CA PRO A 203 -9.03 33.24 14.23
C PRO A 203 -7.90 33.90 15.04
N GLY A 204 -7.57 33.40 16.23
CA GLY A 204 -6.49 33.92 17.06
C GLY A 204 -5.11 33.50 16.55
N ARG A 205 -4.30 34.46 16.09
CA ARG A 205 -2.91 34.21 15.63
C ARG A 205 -1.92 34.84 16.59
N SER A 206 -1.27 34.02 17.41
CA SER A 206 -0.20 34.51 18.28
C SER A 206 1.05 34.85 17.45
N PRO A 207 1.88 35.81 17.88
CA PRO A 207 3.13 36.14 17.20
C PRO A 207 4.05 34.92 17.04
N GLU A 208 4.11 34.05 18.04
CA GLU A 208 4.97 32.86 18.05
C GLU A 208 4.57 31.88 16.95
N ILE A 209 3.26 31.70 16.73
CA ILE A 209 2.73 30.85 15.66
C ILE A 209 3.10 31.40 14.29
N ILE A 210 2.98 32.71 14.09
CA ILE A 210 3.32 33.35 12.81
C ILE A 210 4.83 33.23 12.56
N CYS A 211 5.67 33.52 13.55
CA CYS A 211 7.11 33.33 13.46
C CYS A 211 7.47 31.88 13.12
N GLY A 212 6.88 30.91 13.83
CA GLY A 212 7.11 29.48 13.56
C GLY A 212 6.65 29.05 12.17
N LEU A 213 5.50 29.53 11.71
CA LEU A 213 5.00 29.24 10.37
C LEU A 213 5.92 29.80 9.28
N VAL A 214 6.35 31.06 9.42
CA VAL A 214 7.25 31.70 8.45
C VAL A 214 8.61 31.01 8.45
N SER A 215 9.17 30.75 9.64
CA SER A 215 10.41 29.99 9.80
C SER A 215 10.33 28.63 9.10
N HIS A 216 9.28 27.85 9.36
CA HIS A 216 9.14 26.52 8.75
C HIS A 216 8.85 26.57 7.25
N CYS A 217 7.98 27.48 6.78
CA CYS A 217 7.63 27.58 5.37
C CYS A 217 8.82 27.99 4.49
N PHE A 218 9.67 28.90 4.98
CA PHE A 218 10.80 29.47 4.24
C PHE A 218 12.18 28.92 4.68
N ASP A 219 12.21 27.92 5.56
CA ASP A 219 13.44 27.32 6.11
C ASP A 219 14.41 28.34 6.74
N LEU A 220 13.84 29.29 7.51
CA LEU A 220 14.60 30.34 8.20
C LEU A 220 14.91 29.93 9.64
N SER A 221 16.09 30.26 10.15
CA SER A 221 16.54 29.90 11.50
C SER A 221 15.88 30.72 12.60
N GLU A 222 15.58 31.99 12.37
CA GLU A 222 14.99 32.88 13.36
C GLU A 222 14.08 33.91 12.70
N VAL A 223 12.89 34.10 13.27
CA VAL A 223 11.90 35.08 12.82
C VAL A 223 11.35 35.80 14.05
N THR A 224 11.46 37.13 14.08
CA THR A 224 10.93 37.97 15.16
C THR A 224 9.89 38.94 14.63
N LEU A 225 8.81 39.13 15.39
CA LEU A 225 7.76 40.09 15.07
C LEU A 225 7.90 41.34 15.95
N GLN A 226 8.02 42.49 15.33
CA GLN A 226 7.99 43.78 16.02
C GLN A 226 6.64 44.45 15.81
N LYS A 227 5.98 44.85 16.90
CA LYS A 227 4.77 45.66 16.84
C LYS A 227 5.17 47.08 16.46
N LEU A 228 4.65 47.59 15.35
CA LEU A 228 4.89 48.97 14.95
C LEU A 228 4.28 49.89 16.02
N ALA A 229 5.11 50.68 16.71
CA ALA A 229 4.62 51.71 17.61
C ALA A 229 3.89 52.76 16.76
N THR A 230 2.62 53.01 17.06
CA THR A 230 1.85 54.07 16.44
C THR A 230 2.62 55.38 16.65
N SER A 231 2.98 56.05 15.56
CA SER A 231 3.48 57.42 15.59
C SER A 231 2.56 58.25 16.47
N GLN A 232 3.06 58.70 17.63
CA GLN A 232 2.44 59.80 18.36
C GLN A 232 2.62 61.03 17.48
N GLY A 233 1.61 61.28 16.64
CA GLY A 233 1.47 62.54 15.93
C GLY A 233 1.25 63.64 16.97
N GLY A 234 2.29 64.44 17.19
CA GLY A 234 2.18 65.71 17.88
C GLY A 234 1.20 66.61 17.13
N TYR A 235 0.21 67.11 17.86
CA TYR A 235 -0.45 68.38 17.59
C TYR A 235 -0.07 69.33 18.72
#